data_AF-A0A935CR73-F1
#
_entry.id   AF-A0A935CR73-F1
#
_cell.length_a   1.000
_cell.length_b   1.000
_cell.length_c   1.000
_cell.angle_alpha   90.00
_cell.angle_beta   90.00
_cell.angle_gamma   90.00
#
_symmetry.space_group_name_H-M   'P 1'
#
loop_
_entity.id
_entity.type
_entity.pdbx_description
1 polymer ?
#
loop_
_entity_poly.entity_id
_entity_poly.type
_entity_poly.pdbx_seq_one_letter_code
_entity_poly.pdbx_strand_id
1 'polypeptide(L)'
;MLIIPSLAPTPRPAPWKPSAALSPASKRCLRAAGARRLHAEIVADTGRMMEAARHQMFFVLASRSPVAPFSDIADSRLGKMLSQISKKGAHSRPYLRNANVLWDDFRLDDVYEMDFLPGEQAEFMLQPGDLLICEGGEIGRAAVWKGQIEECYFQKALHRVRLKDSKSSPRYLMHFMGMGGQERSYLGTADGFRNPSLNRRQTQDTDVIWPEPTVQQQ
;
A
#
# COMPACT_ATOMS: atom_id res chain seq x y z
N MET A 1 -63.76 -28.96 -48.96
CA MET A 1 -63.44 -27.62 -49.49
C MET A 1 -63.19 -26.72 -48.28
N LEU A 2 -61.91 -26.52 -47.91
CA LEU A 2 -61.50 -25.68 -46.78
C LEU A 2 -60.61 -24.57 -47.35
N ILE A 3 -61.04 -23.32 -47.14
CA ILE A 3 -60.40 -22.10 -47.64
C ILE A 3 -59.39 -21.65 -46.59
N ILE A 4 -58.11 -21.57 -46.94
CA ILE A 4 -57.07 -20.98 -46.10
C ILE A 4 -57.00 -19.47 -46.44
N PRO A 5 -57.21 -18.54 -45.50
CA PRO A 5 -57.11 -17.12 -45.79
C PRO A 5 -55.65 -16.67 -45.86
N SER A 6 -55.34 -15.88 -46.89
CA SER A 6 -54.02 -15.27 -47.13
C SER A 6 -53.74 -14.19 -46.07
N LEU A 7 -52.64 -14.35 -45.33
CA LEU A 7 -52.12 -13.34 -44.40
C LEU A 7 -51.31 -12.30 -45.18
N ALA A 8 -51.72 -11.02 -45.11
CA ALA A 8 -50.97 -9.91 -45.69
C ALA A 8 -49.62 -9.69 -44.98
N PRO A 9 -48.55 -9.30 -45.70
CA PRO A 9 -47.24 -9.11 -45.11
C PRO A 9 -47.23 -7.90 -44.16
N THR A 10 -46.64 -8.06 -42.98
CA THR A 10 -46.44 -6.98 -42.01
C THR A 10 -45.41 -5.96 -42.52
N PRO A 11 -45.64 -4.65 -42.31
CA PRO A 11 -44.70 -3.63 -42.76
C PRO A 11 -43.36 -3.75 -42.02
N ARG A 12 -42.24 -3.60 -42.73
CA ARG A 12 -40.91 -3.61 -42.10
C ARG A 12 -40.77 -2.42 -41.15
N PRO A 13 -40.21 -2.61 -39.94
CA PRO A 13 -39.97 -1.52 -39.02
C PRO A 13 -38.97 -0.51 -39.63
N ALA A 14 -39.21 0.78 -39.36
CA ALA A 14 -38.34 1.85 -39.84
C ALA A 14 -36.90 1.68 -39.31
N PRO A 15 -35.87 2.05 -40.08
CA PRO A 15 -34.48 1.93 -39.65
C PRO A 15 -34.22 2.82 -38.44
N TRP A 16 -33.69 2.22 -37.37
CA TRP A 16 -33.30 2.90 -36.15
C TRP A 16 -32.24 3.97 -36.44
N LYS A 17 -32.51 5.22 -36.03
CA LYS A 17 -31.52 6.29 -36.02
C LYS A 17 -31.07 6.54 -34.57
N PRO A 18 -29.76 6.47 -34.25
CA PRO A 18 -29.30 6.84 -32.93
C PRO A 18 -29.43 8.36 -32.78
N SER A 19 -30.43 8.80 -32.03
CA SER A 19 -30.64 10.21 -31.70
C SER A 19 -30.57 10.42 -30.20
N ALA A 20 -29.38 10.77 -29.71
CA ALA A 20 -29.22 11.79 -28.68
C ALA A 20 -27.74 12.16 -28.55
N ALA A 21 -27.40 13.41 -28.85
CA ALA A 21 -26.12 13.96 -28.42
C ALA A 21 -26.09 13.91 -26.88
N LEU A 22 -25.03 13.32 -26.32
CA LEU A 22 -24.87 13.19 -24.85
C LEU A 22 -25.02 14.55 -24.16
N SER A 23 -25.72 14.55 -23.01
CA SER A 23 -25.85 15.74 -22.16
C SER A 23 -24.47 16.23 -21.67
N PRO A 24 -24.32 17.52 -21.33
CA PRO A 24 -23.09 18.05 -20.74
C PRO A 24 -22.64 17.27 -19.48
N ALA A 25 -23.57 16.87 -18.62
CA ALA A 25 -23.29 16.06 -17.44
C ALA A 25 -22.76 14.67 -17.81
N SER A 26 -23.38 14.00 -18.77
CA SER A 26 -22.94 12.68 -19.27
C SER A 26 -21.55 12.75 -19.91
N LYS A 27 -21.26 13.81 -20.67
CA LYS A 27 -19.93 14.08 -21.23
C LYS A 27 -18.88 14.31 -20.12
N ARG A 28 -19.24 15.04 -19.06
CA ARG A 28 -18.35 15.29 -17.90
C ARG A 28 -18.05 14.00 -17.13
N CYS A 29 -19.06 13.16 -16.89
CA CYS A 29 -18.90 11.84 -16.27
C CYS A 29 -17.99 10.91 -17.09
N LEU A 30 -18.17 10.86 -18.41
CA LEU A 30 -17.30 10.06 -19.31
C LEU A 30 -15.86 10.55 -19.30
N ARG A 31 -15.62 11.87 -19.33
CA ARG A 31 -14.26 12.43 -19.20
C ARG A 31 -13.63 12.09 -17.85
N ALA A 32 -14.38 12.22 -16.76
CA ALA A 32 -13.91 11.86 -15.43
C ALA A 32 -13.66 10.35 -15.26
N ALA A 33 -14.45 9.50 -15.92
CA ALA A 33 -14.24 8.05 -15.96
C ALA A 33 -13.00 7.70 -16.81
N GLY A 34 -12.83 8.34 -17.97
CA GLY A 34 -11.64 8.19 -18.82
C GLY A 34 -10.36 8.63 -18.11
N ALA A 35 -10.38 9.77 -17.41
CA ALA A 35 -9.25 10.23 -16.61
C ALA A 35 -8.88 9.26 -15.47
N ARG A 36 -9.88 8.71 -14.77
CA ARG A 36 -9.67 7.68 -13.74
C ARG A 36 -9.06 6.40 -14.31
N ARG A 37 -9.53 5.96 -15.48
CA ARG A 37 -8.98 4.79 -16.16
C ARG A 37 -7.53 5.00 -16.59
N LEU A 38 -7.22 6.13 -17.24
CA LEU A 38 -5.86 6.46 -17.64
C LEU A 38 -4.94 6.57 -16.42
N HIS A 39 -5.40 7.19 -15.33
CA HIS A 39 -4.65 7.25 -14.08
C HIS A 39 -4.35 5.85 -13.52
N ALA A 40 -5.36 4.96 -13.49
CA ALA A 40 -5.17 3.59 -13.05
C ALA A 40 -4.17 2.82 -13.93
N GLU A 41 -4.21 3.01 -15.26
CA GLU A 41 -3.25 2.42 -16.20
C GLU A 41 -1.82 2.94 -15.95
N ILE A 42 -1.64 4.26 -15.78
CA ILE A 42 -0.33 4.86 -15.44
C ILE A 42 0.21 4.32 -14.11
N VAL A 43 -0.63 4.23 -13.08
CA VAL A 43 -0.26 3.68 -11.77
C VAL A 43 0.17 2.21 -11.92
N ALA A 44 -0.57 1.42 -12.70
CA ALA A 44 -0.24 0.02 -12.93
C ALA A 44 1.08 -0.16 -13.69
N ASP A 45 1.31 0.62 -14.75
CA ASP A 45 2.54 0.55 -15.55
C ASP A 45 3.77 0.97 -14.74
N THR A 46 3.64 2.06 -13.98
CA THR A 46 4.69 2.53 -13.08
C THR A 46 4.99 1.49 -12.00
N GLY A 47 3.95 0.84 -11.46
CA GLY A 47 4.07 -0.26 -10.50
C GLY A 47 4.92 -1.41 -11.04
N ARG A 48 4.62 -1.89 -12.26
CA ARG A 48 5.38 -2.97 -12.92
C ARG A 48 6.83 -2.60 -13.19
N MET A 49 7.09 -1.35 -13.59
CA MET A 49 8.46 -0.88 -13.85
C MET A 49 9.28 -0.82 -12.56
N MET A 50 8.70 -0.31 -11.48
CA MET A 50 9.34 -0.27 -10.16
C MET A 50 9.59 -1.68 -9.59
N GLU A 51 8.68 -2.60 -9.82
CA GLU A 51 8.82 -4.01 -9.44
C GLU A 51 9.99 -4.67 -10.20
N ALA A 52 10.04 -4.54 -11.52
CA ALA A 52 11.16 -5.06 -12.32
C ALA A 52 12.51 -4.49 -11.88
N ALA A 53 12.56 -3.18 -11.59
CA ALA A 53 13.78 -2.53 -11.08
C ALA A 53 14.20 -3.08 -9.71
N ARG A 54 13.25 -3.30 -8.79
CA ARG A 54 13.52 -3.94 -7.49
C ARG A 54 14.07 -5.35 -7.69
N HIS A 55 13.44 -6.15 -8.53
CA HIS A 55 13.89 -7.53 -8.77
C HIS A 55 15.31 -7.58 -9.33
N GLN A 56 15.63 -6.73 -10.31
CA GLN A 56 16.99 -6.66 -10.84
C GLN A 56 18.01 -6.23 -9.77
N MET A 57 17.67 -5.23 -8.95
CA MET A 57 18.53 -4.76 -7.85
C MET A 57 18.79 -5.87 -6.82
N PHE A 58 17.73 -6.46 -6.29
CA PHE A 58 17.84 -7.45 -5.22
C PHE A 58 18.39 -8.80 -5.71
N PHE A 59 18.21 -9.15 -6.98
CA PHE A 59 18.90 -10.30 -7.59
C PHE A 59 20.43 -10.15 -7.49
N VAL A 60 20.97 -8.97 -7.79
CA VAL A 60 22.40 -8.71 -7.66
C VAL A 60 22.82 -8.74 -6.19
N LEU A 61 22.07 -8.09 -5.30
CA LEU A 61 22.39 -8.02 -3.88
C LEU A 61 22.33 -9.40 -3.19
N ALA A 62 21.39 -10.26 -3.59
CA ALA A 62 21.27 -11.62 -3.07
C ALA A 62 22.57 -12.43 -3.22
N SER A 63 23.31 -12.20 -4.30
CA SER A 63 24.57 -12.89 -4.57
C SER A 63 25.79 -12.33 -3.83
N ARG A 64 25.67 -11.16 -3.17
CA ARG A 64 26.80 -10.39 -2.64
C ARG A 64 26.65 -9.94 -1.20
N SER A 65 25.46 -10.10 -0.63
CA SER A 65 25.12 -9.57 0.69
C SER A 65 24.76 -10.70 1.63
N PRO A 66 25.04 -10.56 2.94
CA PRO A 66 24.56 -11.53 3.91
C PRO A 66 23.03 -11.47 4.01
N VAL A 67 22.47 -12.54 4.57
CA VAL A 67 21.07 -12.61 4.95
C VAL A 67 21.01 -12.49 6.47
N ALA A 68 20.09 -11.67 6.99
CA ALA A 68 19.88 -11.51 8.42
C ALA A 68 18.38 -11.65 8.76
N PRO A 69 18.03 -12.27 9.90
CA PRO A 69 16.65 -12.32 10.35
C PRO A 69 16.08 -10.92 10.58
N PHE A 70 14.84 -10.67 10.19
CA PHE A 70 14.18 -9.38 10.41
C PHE A 70 14.22 -8.98 11.90
N SER A 71 14.05 -9.94 12.81
CA SER A 71 14.12 -9.73 14.26
C SER A 71 15.44 -9.13 14.73
N ASP A 72 16.54 -9.37 14.03
CA ASP A 72 17.87 -8.86 14.39
C ASP A 72 18.06 -7.43 13.88
N ILE A 73 17.33 -7.08 12.81
CA ILE A 73 17.44 -5.80 12.10
C ILE A 73 16.50 -4.74 12.68
N ALA A 74 15.26 -5.12 13.01
CA ALA A 74 14.20 -4.17 13.29
C ALA A 74 13.18 -4.67 14.32
N ASP A 75 12.58 -3.73 15.03
CA ASP A 75 11.40 -3.95 15.85
C ASP A 75 10.14 -3.57 15.09
N SER A 76 9.03 -4.28 15.34
CA SER A 76 7.77 -3.99 14.65
C SER A 76 6.56 -3.97 15.57
N ARG A 77 5.60 -3.08 15.29
CA ARG A 77 4.43 -2.82 16.15
C ARG A 77 3.19 -2.46 15.35
N LEU A 78 2.06 -3.10 15.66
CA LEU A 78 0.75 -2.67 15.15
C LEU A 78 0.26 -1.47 15.93
N GLY A 79 -0.41 -0.54 15.25
CA GLY A 79 -0.95 0.64 15.92
C GLY A 79 -2.13 0.36 16.85
N LYS A 80 -2.56 1.40 17.55
CA LYS A 80 -3.63 1.31 18.55
C LYS A 80 -5.00 1.08 17.89
N MET A 81 -5.84 0.28 18.53
CA MET A 81 -7.23 0.07 18.10
C MET A 81 -8.10 1.27 18.46
N LEU A 82 -8.91 1.71 17.51
CA LEU A 82 -9.92 2.73 17.75
C LEU A 82 -11.11 2.10 18.50
N SER A 83 -11.39 2.60 19.70
CA SER A 83 -12.52 2.25 20.55
C SER A 83 -13.33 3.50 20.91
N GLN A 84 -14.57 3.33 21.40
CA GLN A 84 -15.39 4.47 21.85
C GLN A 84 -14.71 5.27 22.99
N ILE A 85 -13.97 4.58 23.84
CA ILE A 85 -13.19 5.19 24.94
C ILE A 85 -12.07 6.04 24.35
N SER A 86 -11.32 5.49 23.39
CA SER A 86 -10.21 6.23 22.76
C SER A 86 -10.66 7.45 21.93
N LYS A 87 -11.96 7.63 21.65
CA LYS A 87 -12.45 8.79 20.90
C LYS A 87 -12.68 10.04 21.76
N LYS A 88 -12.74 9.90 23.09
CA LYS A 88 -13.20 10.97 24.01
C LYS A 88 -12.35 11.12 25.26
N GLY A 89 -11.09 10.67 25.24
CA GLY A 89 -10.20 10.75 26.39
C GLY A 89 -9.49 12.10 26.53
N ALA A 90 -8.80 12.28 27.64
CA ALA A 90 -8.14 13.55 28.02
C ALA A 90 -6.75 13.75 27.39
N HIS A 91 -6.21 12.72 26.74
CA HIS A 91 -4.89 12.68 26.12
C HIS A 91 -5.02 12.53 24.59
N SER A 92 -5.81 13.43 23.98
CA SER A 92 -6.01 13.49 22.54
C SER A 92 -4.70 13.78 21.81
N ARG A 93 -4.30 12.91 20.88
CA ARG A 93 -3.08 13.06 20.09
C ARG A 93 -3.30 12.75 18.61
N PRO A 94 -2.59 13.42 17.68
CA PRO A 94 -2.71 13.16 16.25
C PRO A 94 -2.23 11.75 15.91
N TYR A 95 -2.93 11.09 14.98
CA TYR A 95 -2.54 9.74 14.55
C TYR A 95 -2.75 9.51 13.06
N LEU A 96 -1.87 8.68 12.48
CA LEU A 96 -1.92 8.27 11.09
C LEU A 96 -2.79 7.04 10.87
N ARG A 97 -3.49 7.03 9.73
CA ARG A 97 -4.31 5.95 9.18
C ARG A 97 -3.75 5.48 7.84
N ASN A 98 -4.27 4.39 7.29
CA ASN A 98 -3.93 3.94 5.92
C ASN A 98 -4.20 5.02 4.87
N ALA A 99 -5.17 5.91 5.11
CA ALA A 99 -5.47 7.02 4.21
C ALA A 99 -4.36 8.10 4.18
N ASN A 100 -3.51 8.16 5.22
CA ASN A 100 -2.43 9.14 5.32
C ASN A 100 -1.12 8.61 4.74
N VAL A 101 -0.95 7.30 4.56
CA VAL A 101 0.26 6.70 4.00
C VAL A 101 0.09 6.52 2.49
N LEU A 102 0.93 7.20 1.73
CA LEU A 102 1.07 7.06 0.28
C LEU A 102 2.32 6.23 -0.04
N TRP A 103 2.64 6.08 -1.34
CA TRP A 103 3.89 5.47 -1.77
C TRP A 103 5.06 6.41 -1.47
N ASP A 104 5.86 6.06 -0.46
CA ASP A 104 7.04 6.82 -0.02
C ASP A 104 6.74 8.28 0.37
N ASP A 105 5.49 8.57 0.71
CA ASP A 105 5.03 9.90 1.09
C ASP A 105 3.84 9.84 2.05
N PHE A 106 3.47 10.99 2.63
CA PHE A 106 2.34 11.11 3.54
C PHE A 106 1.38 12.21 3.10
N ARG A 107 0.09 11.89 3.15
CA ARG A 107 -0.99 12.84 3.04
C ARG A 107 -1.45 13.27 4.44
N LEU A 108 -1.20 14.53 4.78
CA LEU A 108 -1.36 15.09 6.13
C LEU A 108 -2.42 16.20 6.25
N ASP A 109 -3.23 16.42 5.21
CA ASP A 109 -4.35 17.37 5.21
C ASP A 109 -5.54 16.90 6.07
N ASP A 110 -5.65 15.59 6.31
CA ASP A 110 -6.74 14.97 7.08
C ASP A 110 -6.22 14.03 8.20
N VAL A 111 -5.54 14.59 9.19
CA VAL A 111 -5.06 13.85 10.38
C VAL A 111 -6.11 13.92 11.48
N TYR A 112 -6.48 12.77 12.05
CA TYR A 112 -7.42 12.73 13.18
C TYR A 112 -6.66 12.62 14.48
N GLU A 113 -7.39 12.84 15.56
CA GLU A 113 -6.90 12.62 16.91
C GLU A 113 -7.65 11.47 17.58
N MET A 114 -6.94 10.77 18.46
CA MET A 114 -7.54 9.84 19.42
C MET A 114 -6.73 9.86 20.71
N ASP A 115 -7.33 9.35 21.78
CA ASP A 115 -6.71 9.30 23.09
C ASP A 115 -5.60 8.26 23.16
N PHE A 116 -4.43 8.66 23.65
CA PHE A 116 -3.31 7.79 23.99
C PHE A 116 -2.93 8.01 25.45
N LEU A 117 -3.19 7.01 26.29
CA LEU A 117 -2.89 7.10 27.71
C LEU A 117 -1.37 7.27 27.90
N PRO A 118 -0.92 7.95 28.97
CA PRO A 118 0.51 8.20 29.19
C PRO A 118 1.39 6.94 29.10
N GLY A 119 0.90 5.79 29.59
CA GLY A 119 1.61 4.51 29.50
C GLY A 119 1.69 3.89 28.09
N GLU A 120 0.83 4.32 27.16
CA GLU A 120 0.83 3.87 25.77
C GLU A 120 1.64 4.78 24.85
N GLN A 121 1.88 6.04 25.27
CA GLN A 121 2.48 7.04 24.40
C GLN A 121 3.90 6.64 23.93
N ALA A 122 4.73 6.13 24.83
CA ALA A 122 6.08 5.67 24.50
C ALA A 122 6.07 4.55 23.42
N GLU A 123 5.01 3.75 23.38
CA GLU A 123 4.91 2.62 22.47
C GLU A 123 4.41 3.03 21.08
N PHE A 124 3.45 3.94 21.00
CA PHE A 124 2.79 4.32 19.75
C PHE A 124 3.31 5.63 19.14
N MET A 125 4.17 6.38 19.83
CA MET A 125 4.76 7.59 19.28
C MET A 125 5.71 7.26 18.14
N LEU A 126 5.54 7.96 17.02
CA LEU A 126 6.39 7.89 15.85
C LEU A 126 7.69 8.66 16.09
N GLN A 127 8.78 8.11 15.55
CA GLN A 127 10.11 8.71 15.55
C GLN A 127 10.59 8.86 14.11
N PRO A 128 11.35 9.92 13.78
CA PRO A 128 12.00 10.02 12.48
C PRO A 128 12.79 8.74 12.16
N GLY A 129 12.60 8.21 10.95
CA GLY A 129 13.16 6.93 10.52
C GLY A 129 12.22 5.72 10.68
N ASP A 130 11.08 5.88 11.36
CA ASP A 130 10.06 4.83 11.42
C ASP A 130 9.48 4.55 10.03
N LEU A 131 9.51 3.30 9.61
CA LEU A 131 8.86 2.83 8.40
C LEU A 131 7.41 2.44 8.74
N LEU A 132 6.45 3.08 8.08
CA LEU A 132 5.03 2.76 8.22
C LEU A 132 4.53 2.00 7.01
N ILE A 133 3.87 0.87 7.25
CA ILE A 133 3.39 -0.06 6.22
C ILE A 133 1.90 -0.28 6.41
N CYS A 134 1.13 -0.21 5.32
CA CYS A 134 -0.30 -0.49 5.35
C CYS A 134 -0.59 -2.01 5.36
N GLU A 135 -1.29 -2.53 6.37
CA GLU A 135 -1.73 -3.94 6.40
C GLU A 135 -3.04 -4.20 5.63
N GLY A 136 -3.79 -3.15 5.25
CA GLY A 136 -5.10 -3.27 4.59
C GLY A 136 -5.42 -2.14 3.61
N GLY A 137 -6.38 -2.37 2.72
CA GLY A 137 -6.64 -1.50 1.58
C GLY A 137 -5.66 -1.79 0.44
N GLU A 138 -4.87 -0.79 0.04
CA GLU A 138 -3.76 -0.95 -0.90
C GLU A 138 -2.53 -1.51 -0.16
N ILE A 139 -2.48 -2.85 -0.10
CA ILE A 139 -1.41 -3.66 0.48
C ILE A 139 -0.05 -3.26 -0.12
N GLY A 140 0.94 -3.06 0.75
CA GLY A 140 2.33 -2.79 0.38
C GLY A 140 2.70 -1.30 0.29
N ARG A 141 1.74 -0.38 0.43
CA ARG A 141 2.06 1.04 0.60
C ARG A 141 2.83 1.25 1.89
N ALA A 142 3.97 1.91 1.73
CA ALA A 142 4.83 2.22 2.84
C ALA A 142 5.55 3.55 2.62
N ALA A 143 5.91 4.19 3.73
CA ALA A 143 6.66 5.44 3.72
C ALA A 143 7.48 5.57 5.01
N VAL A 144 8.62 6.26 4.89
CA VAL A 144 9.49 6.55 6.03
C VAL A 144 9.07 7.86 6.68
N TRP A 145 8.70 7.81 7.95
CA TRP A 145 8.33 8.97 8.75
C TRP A 145 9.53 9.90 8.94
N LYS A 146 9.33 11.19 8.68
CA LYS A 146 10.37 12.23 8.76
C LYS A 146 10.15 13.20 9.93
N GLY A 147 9.17 12.94 10.80
CA GLY A 147 8.82 13.85 11.90
C GLY A 147 8.02 15.06 11.45
N GLN A 148 7.17 14.92 10.42
CA GLN A 148 6.38 16.04 9.88
C GLN A 148 5.35 16.59 10.88
N ILE A 149 4.94 15.79 11.85
CA ILE A 149 4.03 16.17 12.94
C ILE A 149 4.69 15.78 14.27
N GLU A 150 4.80 16.75 15.17
CA GLU A 150 5.29 16.54 16.53
C GLU A 150 4.30 15.69 17.35
N GLU A 151 4.80 14.78 18.18
CA GLU A 151 3.98 13.85 18.98
C GLU A 151 2.89 13.15 18.15
N CYS A 152 3.28 12.57 17.01
CA CYS A 152 2.37 11.84 16.13
C CYS A 152 2.36 10.34 16.44
N TYR A 153 1.18 9.71 16.29
CA TYR A 153 0.94 8.30 16.60
C TYR A 153 0.35 7.55 15.38
N PHE A 154 -0.02 6.28 15.54
CA PHE A 154 -0.55 5.45 14.44
C PHE A 154 -1.64 4.46 14.88
N GLN A 155 -2.60 4.20 14.00
CA GLN A 155 -3.71 3.27 14.21
C GLN A 155 -3.36 1.83 13.80
N LYS A 156 -4.11 0.83 14.30
CA LYS A 156 -3.97 -0.60 13.99
C LYS A 156 -3.85 -0.94 12.50
N ALA A 157 -4.42 -0.14 11.62
CA ALA A 157 -4.36 -0.39 10.18
C ALA A 157 -2.94 -0.22 9.61
N LEU A 158 -2.04 0.43 10.38
CA LEU A 158 -0.63 0.61 10.09
C LEU A 158 0.24 -0.30 10.97
N HIS A 159 1.30 -0.80 10.34
CA HIS A 159 2.39 -1.52 10.96
C HIS A 159 3.63 -0.63 10.94
N ARG A 160 4.16 -0.30 12.12
CA ARG A 160 5.43 0.40 12.27
C ARG A 160 6.56 -0.60 12.30
N VAL A 161 7.62 -0.32 11.56
CA VAL A 161 8.92 -0.98 11.59
C VAL A 161 9.97 0.06 11.96
N ARG A 162 10.78 -0.23 12.98
CA ARG A 162 11.85 0.64 13.48
C ARG A 162 13.16 -0.12 13.44
N LEU A 163 14.14 0.39 12.70
CA LEU A 163 15.47 -0.20 12.64
C LEU A 163 16.18 -0.07 13.99
N LYS A 164 16.93 -1.11 14.36
CA LYS A 164 17.74 -1.13 15.59
C LYS A 164 19.04 -0.36 15.41
N ASP A 165 19.61 -0.40 14.20
CA ASP A 165 20.80 0.35 13.84
C ASP A 165 20.45 1.65 13.10
N SER A 166 20.86 2.77 13.66
CA SER A 166 20.69 4.11 13.09
C SER A 166 21.42 4.36 11.77
N LYS A 167 22.46 3.57 11.43
CA LYS A 167 23.18 3.70 10.16
C LYS A 167 22.44 3.04 9.00
N SER A 168 21.61 2.05 9.32
CA SER A 168 20.85 1.28 8.35
C SER A 168 19.71 2.10 7.75
N SER A 169 19.32 1.78 6.51
CA SER A 169 18.38 2.56 5.73
C SER A 169 16.96 2.00 5.83
N PRO A 170 15.99 2.75 6.41
CA PRO A 170 14.59 2.30 6.42
C PRO A 170 13.98 2.28 5.01
N ARG A 171 14.51 3.10 4.09
CA ARG A 171 14.11 3.09 2.67
C ARG A 171 14.54 1.81 1.96
N TYR A 172 15.74 1.30 2.27
CA TYR A 172 16.17 0.00 1.75
C TYR A 172 15.21 -1.10 2.15
N LEU A 173 14.85 -1.15 3.44
CA LEU A 173 13.90 -2.13 3.96
C LEU A 173 12.50 -1.97 3.34
N MET A 174 12.04 -0.74 3.11
CA MET A 174 10.81 -0.45 2.37
C MET A 174 10.84 -1.05 0.95
N HIS A 175 11.93 -0.88 0.22
CA HIS A 175 12.09 -1.46 -1.11
C HIS A 175 12.16 -2.99 -1.06
N PHE A 176 12.87 -3.56 -0.08
CA PHE A 176 12.96 -5.00 0.12
C PHE A 176 11.57 -5.61 0.36
N MET A 177 10.80 -5.03 1.28
CA MET A 177 9.45 -5.50 1.60
C MET A 177 8.46 -5.33 0.43
N GLY A 178 8.67 -4.30 -0.40
CA GLY A 178 7.89 -4.07 -1.61
C GLY A 178 8.13 -5.08 -2.74
N MET A 179 9.07 -6.02 -2.61
CA MET A 179 9.31 -7.07 -3.62
C MET A 179 8.24 -8.14 -3.68
N GLY A 180 7.60 -8.49 -2.56
CA GLY A 180 6.78 -9.70 -2.56
C GLY A 180 5.29 -9.48 -2.82
N GLY A 181 4.95 -8.37 -3.50
CA GLY A 181 3.62 -8.18 -4.08
C GLY A 181 3.24 -9.31 -5.04
N GLN A 182 4.18 -9.88 -5.81
CA GLN A 182 3.91 -10.92 -6.81
C GLN A 182 5.15 -11.78 -7.23
N GLU A 183 6.08 -12.25 -6.36
CA GLU A 183 6.96 -13.36 -6.79
C GLU A 183 7.63 -14.16 -5.66
N ARG A 184 7.82 -15.46 -5.90
CA ARG A 184 8.01 -16.52 -4.89
C ARG A 184 9.39 -17.17 -4.90
N SER A 185 10.41 -16.63 -5.58
CA SER A 185 11.70 -17.34 -5.73
C SER A 185 12.85 -16.43 -6.16
N TYR A 186 13.78 -16.14 -5.25
CA TYR A 186 15.05 -15.47 -5.60
C TYR A 186 16.32 -16.12 -5.04
N LEU A 187 16.23 -17.14 -4.17
CA LEU A 187 17.41 -17.71 -3.49
C LEU A 187 17.73 -19.18 -3.81
N GLY A 188 17.02 -19.84 -4.73
CA GLY A 188 17.37 -21.19 -5.19
C GLY A 188 17.28 -22.31 -4.13
N THR A 189 16.83 -22.01 -2.91
CA THR A 189 16.36 -23.00 -1.93
C THR A 189 14.98 -23.50 -2.34
N ALA A 190 14.71 -24.80 -2.16
CA ALA A 190 13.42 -25.43 -2.49
C ALA A 190 12.21 -24.75 -1.81
N ASP A 191 12.47 -24.02 -0.71
CA ASP A 191 11.58 -23.00 -0.16
C ASP A 191 12.03 -21.62 -0.66
N GLY A 192 11.40 -21.14 -1.74
CA GLY A 192 11.56 -19.76 -2.19
C GLY A 192 11.11 -18.77 -1.12
N PHE A 193 11.68 -17.56 -1.15
CA PHE A 193 11.33 -16.48 -0.22
C PHE A 193 9.81 -16.30 -0.17
N ARG A 194 9.20 -16.66 0.96
CA ARG A 194 7.79 -16.37 1.19
C ARG A 194 7.71 -14.88 1.48
N ASN A 195 7.08 -14.12 0.59
CA ASN A 195 6.63 -12.78 0.94
C ASN A 195 5.85 -12.89 2.25
N PRO A 196 6.24 -12.17 3.31
CA PRO A 196 5.39 -12.06 4.46
C PRO A 196 4.19 -11.22 4.02
N SER A 197 3.06 -11.89 3.78
CA SER A 197 1.80 -11.18 3.88
C SER A 197 1.82 -10.37 5.17
N LEU A 198 1.41 -9.12 5.05
CA LEU A 198 1.56 -7.99 5.97
C LEU A 198 0.85 -8.21 7.31
N ASN A 199 1.20 -9.28 8.02
CA ASN A 199 0.82 -9.53 9.38
C ASN A 199 2.10 -9.62 10.23
N ARG A 200 1.99 -9.13 11.46
CA ARG A 200 3.08 -9.07 12.43
C ARG A 200 3.96 -10.33 12.49
N ARG A 201 3.36 -11.54 12.50
CA ARG A 201 4.11 -12.79 12.66
C ARG A 201 5.02 -13.05 11.46
N GLN A 202 4.46 -12.96 10.26
CA GLN A 202 5.24 -13.24 9.06
C GLN A 202 6.36 -12.23 8.86
N THR A 203 6.14 -10.94 9.17
CA THR A 203 7.21 -9.94 9.14
C THR A 203 8.37 -10.31 10.07
N GLN A 204 8.07 -10.83 11.27
CA GLN A 204 9.10 -11.19 12.25
C GLN A 204 9.92 -12.42 11.84
N ASP A 205 9.30 -13.37 11.15
CA ASP A 205 9.94 -14.61 10.70
C ASP A 205 10.62 -14.48 9.32
N THR A 206 10.72 -13.26 8.78
CA THR A 206 11.27 -13.01 7.45
C THR A 206 12.77 -12.81 7.50
N ASP A 207 13.50 -13.56 6.69
CA ASP A 207 14.89 -13.27 6.40
C ASP A 207 15.00 -12.02 5.51
N VAL A 208 16.12 -11.30 5.55
CA VAL A 208 16.32 -10.08 4.77
C VAL A 208 17.71 -10.08 4.15
N ILE A 209 17.81 -9.83 2.84
CA ILE A 209 19.10 -9.54 2.20
C ILE A 209 19.60 -8.23 2.80
N TRP A 210 20.71 -8.24 3.52
CA TRP A 210 21.10 -7.14 4.39
C TRP A 210 22.55 -6.69 4.14
N PRO A 211 22.81 -5.92 3.07
CA PRO A 211 24.14 -5.42 2.78
C PRO A 211 24.60 -4.38 3.81
N GLU A 212 25.88 -4.03 3.77
CA GLU A 212 26.43 -2.97 4.62
C GLU A 212 25.68 -1.64 4.46
N PRO A 213 25.53 -0.82 5.52
CA PRO A 213 24.76 0.42 5.49
C PRO A 213 25.10 1.38 4.35
N THR A 214 26.36 1.42 3.93
CA THR A 214 26.80 2.27 2.80
C THR A 214 26.16 1.86 1.48
N VAL A 215 25.93 0.56 1.25
CA VAL A 215 25.23 0.04 0.06
C VAL A 215 23.73 0.28 0.18
N GLN A 216 23.16 0.21 1.39
CA GLN A 216 21.74 0.46 1.62
C GLN A 216 21.32 1.92 1.34
N GLN A 217 22.27 2.85 1.33
CA GLN A 217 22.07 4.28 1.12
C GLN A 217 22.27 4.72 -0.35
N GLN A 218 22.79 3.84 -1.21
CA GLN A 218 22.96 4.06 -2.65
C GLN A 218 21.65 3.82 -3.41
#